data_AF-A0A920UBI5-F1
#
_entry.id   AF-A0A920UBI5-F1
#
_cell.length_a   1.000
_cell.length_b   1.000
_cell.length_c   1.000
_cell.angle_alpha   90.00
_cell.angle_beta   90.00
_cell.angle_gamma   90.00
#
_symmetry.space_group_name_H-M   'P 1'
#
loop_
_entity.id
_entity.type
_entity.pdbx_description
1 polymer ?
#
loop_
_entity_poly.entity_id
_entity_poly.type
_entity_poly.pdbx_seq_one_letter_code
_entity_poly.pdbx_strand_id
1 'polypeptide(L)'
;MSTVKAILASASANQDAVDRPAKVVEEMSNRAGTKGQISLDFSLVRDLAYYNGVIFEVSHSRWPGTLGGGGRYDSFPGRSALLTLFQR
;
A
#
# COMPACT_ATOMS: atom_id res chain seq x y z
N MET A 1 14.24 -3.14 -6.58
CA MET A 1 13.36 -2.29 -7.41
C MET A 1 13.75 -2.25 -8.89
N SER A 2 15.02 -2.44 -9.27
CA SER A 2 15.47 -2.44 -10.68
C SER A 2 14.72 -3.45 -11.57
N THR A 3 14.55 -4.69 -11.10
CA THR A 3 13.84 -5.74 -11.85
C THR A 3 12.37 -5.38 -12.12
N VAL A 4 11.68 -4.83 -11.11
CA VAL A 4 10.26 -4.45 -11.23
C VAL A 4 10.12 -3.32 -12.26
N LYS A 5 10.97 -2.30 -12.22
CA LYS A 5 10.99 -1.22 -13.22
C LYS A 5 11.22 -1.75 -14.64
N ALA A 6 12.15 -2.69 -14.82
CA ALA A 6 12.41 -3.30 -16.12
C ALA A 6 11.18 -4.06 -16.65
N ILE A 7 10.47 -4.79 -15.79
CA ILE A 7 9.23 -5.48 -16.15
C ILE A 7 8.16 -4.47 -16.58
N LEU A 8 7.92 -3.41 -15.80
CA LEU A 8 6.94 -2.38 -16.20
C LEU A 8 7.33 -1.67 -17.50
N ALA A 9 8.63 -1.41 -17.71
CA ALA A 9 9.11 -0.80 -18.94
C ALA A 9 8.83 -1.69 -20.16
N SER A 10 9.03 -3.01 -20.03
CA SER A 10 8.71 -3.97 -21.09
C SER A 10 7.21 -4.07 -21.39
N ALA A 11 6.36 -3.72 -20.42
CA ALA A 11 4.90 -3.74 -20.55
C ALA A 11 4.31 -2.38 -20.95
N SER A 12 5.13 -1.36 -21.24
CA SER A 12 4.68 0.04 -21.45
C SER A 12 3.82 0.58 -20.29
N ALA A 13 4.04 0.07 -19.08
CA ALA A 13 3.29 0.44 -17.89
C ALA A 13 3.88 1.68 -17.20
N ASN A 14 3.01 2.42 -16.49
CA ASN A 14 3.41 3.64 -15.80
C ASN A 14 4.42 3.34 -14.67
N GLN A 15 5.60 3.96 -14.75
CA GLN A 15 6.68 3.79 -13.77
C GLN A 15 6.33 4.38 -12.38
N ASP A 16 5.39 5.34 -12.33
CA ASP A 16 4.88 5.90 -11.08
C ASP A 16 4.38 4.82 -10.11
N ALA A 17 3.87 3.71 -10.64
CA ALA A 17 3.36 2.58 -9.86
C ALA A 17 4.47 1.94 -9.00
N VAL A 18 5.73 2.05 -9.40
CA VAL A 18 6.89 1.56 -8.64
C VAL A 18 7.62 2.68 -7.91
N ASP A 19 7.69 3.87 -8.50
CA ASP A 19 8.42 4.99 -7.91
C ASP A 19 7.80 5.46 -6.59
N ARG A 20 6.46 5.51 -6.52
CA ARG A 20 5.75 5.92 -5.30
C ARG A 20 5.99 4.97 -4.12
N PRO A 21 5.75 3.65 -4.21
CA PRO A 21 6.03 2.74 -3.10
C PRO A 21 7.53 2.65 -2.80
N ALA A 22 8.42 2.75 -3.80
CA ALA A 22 9.87 2.78 -3.56
C ALA A 22 10.28 3.95 -2.65
N LYS A 23 9.73 5.15 -2.90
CA LYS A 23 9.97 6.33 -2.04
C LYS A 23 9.45 6.13 -0.62
N VAL A 24 8.27 5.52 -0.46
CA VAL A 24 7.71 5.22 0.87
C VAL A 24 8.62 4.25 1.64
N VAL A 25 9.09 3.19 0.99
CA VAL A 25 10.00 2.21 1.61
C VAL A 25 11.33 2.86 1.99
N GLU A 26 11.89 3.73 1.16
CA GLU A 26 13.13 4.47 1.44
C GLU A 26 12.98 5.38 2.67
N GLU A 27 11.97 6.25 2.65
CA GLU A 27 11.65 7.17 3.77
C GLU A 27 11.44 6.42 5.08
N MET A 28 10.73 5.30 5.03
CA MET A 28 10.47 4.52 6.22
C MET A 28 11.67 3.71 6.70
N SER A 29 12.52 3.22 5.79
CA SER A 29 13.74 2.48 6.13
C SER A 29 14.76 3.34 6.87
N ASN A 30 14.69 4.66 6.69
CA ASN A 30 15.56 5.63 7.37
C ASN A 30 15.09 5.98 8.79
N ARG A 31 13.93 5.49 9.23
CA ARG A 31 13.40 5.73 10.59
C ARG A 31 13.90 4.69 11.59
N ALA A 32 14.15 5.12 12.83
CA ALA A 32 14.49 4.20 13.90
C ALA A 32 13.33 3.23 14.18
N GLY A 33 13.63 1.94 14.36
CA GLY A 33 12.64 0.91 14.72
C GLY A 33 11.86 0.27 13.56
N THR A 34 12.09 0.68 12.31
CA THR A 34 11.38 0.13 11.12
C THR A 34 12.15 -0.96 10.39
N LYS A 35 13.43 -1.17 10.74
CA LYS A 35 14.30 -2.15 10.07
C LYS A 35 13.70 -3.55 10.17
N GLY A 36 13.37 -4.14 9.03
CA GLY A 36 12.75 -5.47 8.94
C GLY A 36 11.26 -5.53 9.28
N GLN A 37 10.61 -4.39 9.53
CA GLN A 37 9.17 -4.31 9.83
C GLN A 37 8.32 -3.98 8.59
N ILE A 38 8.96 -3.72 7.44
CA ILE A 38 8.30 -3.28 6.21
C ILE A 38 8.60 -4.28 5.12
N SER A 39 7.54 -4.79 4.50
CA SER A 39 7.58 -5.65 3.33
C SER A 39 6.77 -5.02 2.21
N LEU A 40 7.26 -5.14 0.97
CA LEU A 40 6.52 -4.72 -0.21
C LEU A 40 5.89 -5.94 -0.87
N ASP A 41 4.57 -5.93 -0.95
CA ASP A 41 3.77 -7.00 -1.54
C ASP A 41 2.92 -6.43 -2.69
N PHE A 42 3.25 -6.81 -3.93
CA PHE A 42 2.50 -6.40 -5.11
C PHE A 42 1.24 -7.25 -5.35
N SER A 43 1.05 -8.34 -4.61
CA SER A 43 -0.16 -9.17 -4.64
C SER A 43 -1.26 -8.64 -3.72
N LEU A 44 -0.91 -7.69 -2.83
CA LEU A 44 -1.88 -7.04 -1.97
C LEU A 44 -2.81 -6.19 -2.84
N VAL A 45 -4.01 -6.73 -3.06
CA VAL A 45 -5.12 -6.05 -3.72
C VAL A 45 -6.27 -6.01 -2.72
N ARG A 46 -6.89 -4.85 -2.54
CA ARG A 46 -8.14 -4.70 -1.80
C ARG A 46 -9.26 -4.48 -2.81
N ASP A 47 -10.43 -5.06 -2.57
CA ASP A 47 -11.63 -5.10 -3.45
C ASP A 47 -12.29 -3.74 -3.73
N LEU A 48 -11.55 -2.67 -3.48
CA LEU A 48 -12.09 -1.37 -3.22
C LEU A 48 -11.47 -0.39 -4.22
N ALA A 49 -12.22 -0.15 -5.30
CA ALA A 49 -11.90 0.80 -6.36
C ALA A 49 -11.72 2.26 -5.87
N TYR A 50 -11.84 2.52 -4.56
CA TYR A 50 -11.64 3.82 -3.95
C TYR A 50 -10.17 4.12 -3.63
N TYR A 51 -9.28 3.13 -3.64
CA TYR A 51 -7.84 3.37 -3.51
C TYR A 51 -7.23 3.67 -4.88
N ASN A 52 -6.50 4.78 -4.97
CA ASN A 52 -5.89 5.25 -6.22
C ASN A 52 -4.37 5.42 -6.09
N GLY A 53 -3.78 4.83 -5.05
CA GLY A 53 -2.35 4.88 -4.77
C GLY A 53 -1.90 3.75 -3.85
N VAL A 54 -0.83 4.01 -3.09
CA VAL A 54 -0.25 3.02 -2.17
C VAL A 54 -1.29 2.60 -1.13
N ILE A 55 -1.42 1.29 -0.94
CA ILE A 55 -2.14 0.68 0.17
C ILE A 55 -1.16 -0.02 1.11
N PHE A 56 -1.54 -0.17 2.37
CA PHE A 56 -0.73 -0.88 3.36
C PHE A 56 -1.60 -1.71 4.29
N GLU A 57 -0.96 -2.71 4.87
CA GLU A 57 -1.54 -3.60 5.84
C GLU A 57 -0.63 -3.69 7.06
N VAL A 58 -1.22 -3.70 8.25
CA VAL A 58 -0.52 -3.95 9.51
C VAL A 58 -0.88 -5.35 9.99
N SER A 59 0.13 -6.18 10.19
CA SER A 59 0.00 -7.53 10.71
C SER A 59 0.89 -7.73 11.93
N HIS A 60 0.66 -8.80 12.67
CA HIS A 60 1.47 -9.16 13.84
C HIS A 60 1.62 -10.67 13.90
N SER A 61 2.84 -11.17 14.19
CA SER A 61 3.17 -12.60 14.11
C SER A 61 2.28 -13.54 14.93
N ARG A 62 1.75 -13.05 16.06
CA ARG A 62 0.84 -13.80 16.94
C ARG A 62 -0.65 -13.67 16.59
N TRP A 63 -1.00 -12.92 15.54
CA TRP A 63 -2.38 -12.72 15.13
C TRP A 63 -2.55 -13.21 13.69
N PRO A 64 -3.47 -14.16 13.42
CA PRO A 64 -3.60 -14.79 12.10
C PRO A 64 -4.20 -13.86 11.04
N GLY A 65 -4.74 -12.70 11.43
CA GLY A 65 -5.34 -11.72 10.52
C GLY A 65 -4.55 -10.42 10.38
N THR A 66 -5.11 -9.54 9.56
CA THR A 66 -4.74 -8.13 9.52
C THR A 66 -5.22 -7.43 10.80
N LEU A 67 -4.36 -6.61 11.43
CA LEU A 67 -4.76 -5.72 12.54
C LEU A 67 -5.46 -4.46 12.04
N GLY A 68 -5.07 -3.99 10.86
CA GLY A 68 -5.68 -2.84 10.21
C GLY A 68 -4.99 -2.55 8.88
N GLY A 69 -5.52 -1.61 8.14
CA GLY A 69 -4.95 -1.21 6.86
C GLY A 69 -5.43 0.16 6.45
N GLY A 70 -4.84 0.66 5.38
CA GLY A 70 -5.19 1.96 4.84
C GLY A 70 -4.58 2.14 3.46
N GLY A 71 -4.76 3.34 2.92
CA GLY A 71 -4.23 3.66 1.61
C GLY A 71 -4.66 5.02 1.14
N ARG A 72 -4.09 5.45 0.02
CA ARG A 72 -4.38 6.75 -0.57
C ARG A 72 -5.70 6.73 -1.35
N TYR A 73 -6.51 7.76 -1.12
CA TYR A 73 -7.79 8.02 -1.80
C TYR A 73 -7.82 9.50 -2.23
N ASP A 74 -7.47 9.84 -3.47
CA ASP A 74 -7.54 11.25 -3.93
C ASP A 74 -8.91 11.64 -4.49
N SER A 75 -9.81 10.68 -4.69
CA SER A 75 -11.08 10.90 -5.41
C SER A 75 -12.27 10.48 -4.56
N PHE A 76 -12.69 11.35 -3.64
CA PHE A 76 -14.06 11.28 -3.11
C PHE A 76 -14.85 12.52 -3.55
N PRO A 77 -15.62 12.46 -4.64
CA PRO A 77 -16.63 13.47 -4.92
C PRO A 77 -17.83 13.24 -3.98
N GLY A 78 -17.84 13.93 -2.83
CA GLY A 78 -19.09 14.34 -2.19
C GLY A 78 -19.80 13.44 -1.15
N ARG A 79 -19.13 12.76 -0.22
CA ARG A 79 -19.76 12.23 1.00
C ARG A 79 -18.76 12.19 2.15
N SER A 80 -19.21 12.72 3.29
CA SER A 80 -18.64 12.52 4.61
C SER A 80 -18.28 11.05 4.79
N ALA A 81 -17.07 10.77 5.29
CA ALA A 81 -16.65 9.44 5.67
C ALA A 81 -17.53 8.91 6.82
N LEU A 82 -18.69 8.35 6.49
CA LEU A 82 -19.41 7.48 7.39
C LEU A 82 -18.77 6.10 7.27
N LEU A 83 -17.71 5.88 8.06
CA LEU A 83 -17.16 4.56 8.28
C LEU A 83 -18.18 3.77 9.13
N THR A 84 -19.21 3.19 8.50
CA THR A 84 -20.05 2.20 9.18
C THR A 84 -19.26 0.90 9.25
N LEU A 85 -18.47 0.77 10.32
CA LEU A 85 -17.82 -0.47 10.69
C LEU A 85 -18.91 -1.41 11.24
N PHE A 86 -19.52 -2.24 10.40
CA PHE A 86 -20.18 -3.44 10.89
C PHE A 86 -19.09 -4.44 11.27
N GLN A 87 -18.66 -4.41 12.54
CA GLN A 87 -18.14 -5.62 13.15
C GLN A 87 -19.33 -6.49 13.51
N ARG A 88 -19.40 -7.67 12.91
CA ARG A 88 -19.94 -8.84 13.61
C ARG A 88 -18.77 -9.55 14.26
#